data_AF-A0A1E7J1A0-F1
#
_entry.id   AF-A0A1E7J1A0-F1
#
_cell.length_a   1.000
_cell.length_b   1.000
_cell.length_c   1.000
_cell.angle_alpha   90.00
_cell.angle_beta   90.00
_cell.angle_gamma   90.00
#
_symmetry.space_group_name_H-M   'P 1'
#
loop_
_entity.id
_entity.type
_entity.pdbx_description
1 polymer ?
#
loop_
_entity_poly.entity_id
_entity_poly.type
_entity_poly.pdbx_seq_one_letter_code
_entity_poly.pdbx_strand_id
1 'polypeptide(L)'
;MTDKPNSKQAIVLSRQSPSEREFRLCRILEFFGVPYETHCLSDLGKTGTEFSSKLEPYAILGPVDAFDEILKAGEDGARLVGSAGAVYVYSTEDRSFCEKALESLLEFPISYREKPYDESVLLTVTSDFPDLTGPMTGVELSTSPGQPDFAFLPAGEGSKFISLITAGRMPVFSVSRIGSTPIFFAASDQIVDLDAPITEGYYDIKKDFYSAVPLVMFLKYVFAQVIWQPVEHGACLIIDDPLLKSRYGCCDFRQLLHLMKTHRFTTNIAFIPWNWRRTSKKQASFFRREVDHFSISIHGCDHIAAEFGFAGVRELSAKARLAQTRMRAHQDRSGIRHEPVMVFPQGVFSESCPEVLKQAGYIAAVNTEVSPAGNTSNKTQLRDVWDTAITRFVSFPIFTRRYAHHGLENFAFDLLLGKPCLVVAHHEFFKNKGQALLELVESLSSLRCNLQWRSLGEVLRRACRHRIDDSGIHEYRMYAQEVRIENESPDMAIYHVRKREDEPSLIKVVEAGQDELEWKASGGYIEFAKSIPGGEGLLIRFVCKTAIENNLPKQSIKYQLYVAARRVLSELRDERMFFADQLKRMVGIERRSC
;
A
#
# COMPACT_ATOMS: atom_id res chain seq x y z
N MET A 1 19.73 -6.51 -20.00
CA MET A 1 18.90 -5.44 -20.60
C MET A 1 19.67 -4.15 -20.45
N THR A 2 20.21 -3.58 -21.53
CA THR A 2 21.13 -2.43 -21.44
C THR A 2 20.43 -1.08 -21.49
N ASP A 3 19.21 -1.00 -22.05
CA ASP A 3 18.38 0.20 -22.08
C ASP A 3 17.02 -0.06 -21.41
N LYS A 4 16.65 0.81 -20.47
CA LYS A 4 15.34 0.78 -19.79
C LYS A 4 14.27 1.29 -20.78
N PRO A 5 13.21 0.52 -21.08
CA PRO A 5 12.08 1.02 -21.86
C PRO A 5 11.50 2.25 -21.20
N ASN A 6 11.16 3.25 -22.02
CA ASN A 6 10.62 4.49 -21.53
C ASN A 6 9.40 4.90 -22.37
N SER A 7 8.30 4.21 -22.13
CA SER A 7 7.05 4.47 -22.81
C SER A 7 6.22 5.47 -22.01
N LYS A 8 5.59 6.40 -22.72
CA LYS A 8 4.66 7.40 -22.18
C LYS A 8 3.20 7.04 -22.42
N GLN A 9 2.92 6.10 -23.31
CA GLN A 9 1.56 5.69 -23.68
C GLN A 9 1.42 4.18 -23.86
N ALA A 10 0.28 3.63 -23.48
CA ALA A 10 -0.08 2.23 -23.67
C ALA A 10 -1.01 2.07 -24.89
N ILE A 11 -0.78 1.02 -25.69
CA ILE A 11 -1.70 0.54 -26.72
C ILE A 11 -2.26 -0.78 -26.24
N VAL A 12 -3.55 -0.82 -25.91
CA VAL A 12 -4.27 -2.03 -25.53
C VAL A 12 -4.87 -2.65 -26.78
N LEU A 13 -4.44 -3.86 -27.10
CA LEU A 13 -4.91 -4.60 -28.26
C LEU A 13 -5.97 -5.62 -27.88
N SER A 14 -6.96 -5.74 -28.77
CA SER A 14 -7.96 -6.81 -28.76
C SER A 14 -8.06 -7.42 -30.15
N ARG A 15 -8.38 -8.72 -30.22
CA ARG A 15 -8.47 -9.44 -31.50
C ARG A 15 -9.65 -8.99 -32.37
N GLN A 16 -10.83 -8.83 -31.77
CA GLN A 16 -12.08 -8.45 -32.47
C GLN A 16 -12.84 -7.33 -31.76
N SER A 17 -13.05 -7.48 -30.46
CA SER A 17 -13.61 -6.45 -29.61
C SER A 17 -13.00 -6.60 -28.22
N PRO A 18 -12.82 -5.52 -27.46
CA PRO A 18 -12.36 -5.61 -26.09
C PRO A 18 -13.24 -6.57 -25.28
N SER A 19 -12.62 -7.57 -24.67
CA SER A 19 -13.27 -8.42 -23.68
C SER A 19 -13.18 -7.78 -22.30
N GLU A 20 -13.77 -8.42 -21.30
CA GLU A 20 -13.66 -8.03 -19.90
C GLU A 20 -12.18 -7.87 -19.45
N ARG A 21 -11.25 -8.65 -20.00
CA ARG A 21 -9.82 -8.57 -19.67
C ARG A 21 -9.18 -7.29 -20.15
N GLU A 22 -9.45 -6.87 -21.38
CA GLU A 22 -8.97 -5.59 -21.91
C GLU A 22 -9.61 -4.41 -21.16
N PHE A 23 -10.90 -4.49 -20.79
CA PHE A 23 -11.52 -3.46 -19.95
C PHE A 23 -10.86 -3.34 -18.57
N ARG A 24 -10.58 -4.47 -17.90
CA ARG A 24 -9.84 -4.47 -16.63
C ARG A 24 -8.44 -3.91 -16.78
N LEU A 25 -7.73 -4.27 -17.85
CA LEU A 25 -6.41 -3.72 -18.16
C LEU A 25 -6.46 -2.20 -18.32
N CYS A 26 -7.46 -1.68 -19.05
CA CYS A 26 -7.70 -0.24 -19.17
C CYS A 26 -7.94 0.41 -17.81
N ARG A 27 -8.75 -0.20 -16.93
CA ARG A 27 -8.96 0.30 -15.56
C ARG A 27 -7.66 0.35 -14.73
N ILE A 28 -6.78 -0.62 -14.91
CA ILE A 28 -5.47 -0.65 -14.24
C ILE A 28 -4.57 0.47 -14.78
N LEU A 29 -4.53 0.69 -16.09
CA LEU A 29 -3.78 1.80 -16.71
C LEU A 29 -4.29 3.15 -16.20
N GLU A 30 -5.62 3.35 -16.12
CA GLU A 30 -6.25 4.53 -15.52
C GLU A 30 -5.83 4.73 -14.06
N PHE A 31 -5.83 3.65 -13.27
CA PHE A 31 -5.46 3.68 -11.86
C PHE A 31 -4.00 4.15 -11.66
N PHE A 32 -3.08 3.68 -12.50
CA PHE A 32 -1.67 4.09 -12.47
C PHE A 32 -1.41 5.43 -13.15
N GLY A 33 -2.40 6.00 -13.85
CA GLY A 33 -2.29 7.27 -14.56
C GLY A 33 -1.53 7.17 -15.89
N VAL A 34 -1.49 5.98 -16.50
CA VAL A 34 -0.87 5.74 -17.81
C VAL A 34 -1.87 6.13 -18.91
N PRO A 35 -1.54 7.09 -19.78
CA PRO A 35 -2.32 7.36 -20.99
C PRO A 35 -2.42 6.11 -21.86
N TYR A 36 -3.59 5.82 -22.41
CA TYR A 36 -3.78 4.63 -23.22
C TYR A 36 -4.77 4.83 -24.36
N GLU A 37 -4.62 4.00 -25.39
CA GLU A 37 -5.57 3.81 -26.48
C GLU A 37 -5.94 2.34 -26.61
N THR A 38 -7.15 2.07 -27.09
CA THR A 38 -7.65 0.71 -27.35
C THR A 38 -7.84 0.52 -28.83
N HIS A 39 -7.31 -0.57 -29.38
CA HIS A 39 -7.42 -0.88 -30.82
C HIS A 39 -7.85 -2.32 -31.05
N CYS A 40 -8.63 -2.52 -32.10
CA CYS A 40 -8.99 -3.84 -32.60
C CYS A 40 -8.21 -4.16 -33.88
N LEU A 41 -7.76 -5.41 -34.04
CA LEU A 41 -7.08 -5.87 -35.25
C LEU A 41 -7.94 -5.78 -36.51
N SER A 42 -9.27 -5.96 -36.40
CA SER A 42 -10.16 -5.78 -37.54
C SER A 42 -10.13 -4.36 -38.12
N ASP A 43 -9.70 -3.38 -37.32
CA ASP A 43 -9.63 -1.96 -37.70
C ASP A 43 -8.23 -1.55 -38.19
N LEU A 44 -7.19 -2.27 -37.79
CA LEU A 44 -5.78 -2.02 -38.15
C LEU A 44 -5.49 -2.19 -39.65
N GLY A 45 -6.24 -3.06 -40.35
CA GLY A 45 -6.13 -3.25 -41.80
C GLY A 45 -6.48 -2.02 -42.65
N LYS A 46 -7.00 -0.94 -42.05
CA LYS A 46 -7.34 0.32 -42.74
C LYS A 46 -6.36 1.47 -42.44
N THR A 47 -5.49 1.33 -41.44
CA THR A 47 -4.75 2.45 -40.82
C THR A 47 -3.26 2.18 -40.58
N GLY A 48 -2.73 1.03 -41.05
CA GLY A 48 -1.36 0.55 -40.79
C GLY A 48 -0.21 1.53 -41.07
N THR A 49 -0.44 2.59 -41.85
CA THR A 49 0.54 3.65 -42.16
C THR A 49 0.49 4.88 -41.24
N GLU A 50 -0.56 5.09 -40.43
CA GLU A 50 -0.70 6.30 -39.58
C GLU A 50 -0.23 6.12 -38.14
N PHE A 51 -0.05 4.88 -37.65
CA PHE A 51 0.37 4.60 -36.26
C PHE A 51 1.80 5.09 -35.94
N SER A 52 2.71 5.10 -36.92
CA SER A 52 4.15 5.16 -36.64
C SER A 52 4.75 6.58 -36.55
N SER A 53 4.11 7.62 -37.11
CA SER A 53 4.79 8.91 -37.32
C SER A 53 4.46 10.01 -36.31
N LYS A 54 3.56 9.77 -35.34
CA LYS A 54 3.10 10.80 -34.39
C LYS A 54 2.99 10.36 -32.93
N LEU A 55 3.21 9.07 -32.61
CA LEU A 55 3.05 8.59 -31.24
C LEU A 55 4.31 8.87 -30.43
N GLU A 56 4.12 9.43 -29.24
CA GLU A 56 5.11 9.39 -28.16
C GLU A 56 5.57 7.92 -27.96
N PRO A 57 6.76 7.68 -27.38
CA PRO A 57 7.22 6.32 -27.10
C PRO A 57 6.12 5.49 -26.42
N TYR A 58 5.74 4.35 -27.01
CA TYR A 58 4.60 3.56 -26.55
C TYR A 58 5.00 2.14 -26.15
N ALA A 59 4.12 1.47 -25.43
CA ALA A 59 4.21 0.03 -25.20
C ALA A 59 2.89 -0.63 -25.55
N ILE A 60 2.97 -1.87 -26.06
CA ILE A 60 1.81 -2.64 -26.49
C ILE A 60 1.44 -3.63 -25.40
N LEU A 61 0.15 -3.76 -25.08
CA LEU A 61 -0.35 -4.74 -24.13
C LEU A 61 -1.53 -5.48 -24.75
N GLY A 62 -1.56 -6.81 -24.65
CA GLY A 62 -2.68 -7.59 -25.21
C GLY A 62 -2.55 -9.08 -24.99
N PRO A 63 -3.61 -9.84 -25.32
CA PRO A 63 -3.56 -11.29 -25.27
C PRO A 63 -2.66 -11.83 -26.39
N VAL A 64 -2.12 -13.05 -26.17
CA VAL A 64 -1.20 -13.69 -27.11
C VAL A 64 -1.78 -13.90 -28.52
N ASP A 65 -3.09 -14.11 -28.63
CA ASP A 65 -3.77 -14.30 -29.91
C ASP A 65 -3.88 -13.01 -30.73
N ALA A 66 -4.10 -11.87 -30.08
CA ALA A 66 -4.04 -10.59 -30.77
C ALA A 66 -2.61 -10.32 -31.31
N PHE A 67 -1.59 -10.71 -30.55
CA PHE A 67 -0.22 -10.47 -30.95
C PHE A 67 0.26 -11.37 -32.10
N ASP A 68 -0.12 -12.66 -32.06
CA ASP A 68 0.12 -13.62 -33.15
C ASP A 68 -0.53 -13.15 -34.47
N GLU A 69 -1.75 -12.63 -34.40
CA GLU A 69 -2.46 -12.12 -35.57
C GLU A 69 -1.81 -10.84 -36.15
N ILE A 70 -1.33 -9.92 -35.31
CA ILE A 70 -0.56 -8.74 -35.78
C ILE A 70 0.69 -9.14 -36.54
N LEU A 71 1.46 -10.10 -36.02
CA LEU A 71 2.71 -10.49 -36.66
C LEU A 71 2.46 -11.24 -37.98
N LYS A 72 1.35 -11.97 -38.08
CA LYS A 72 0.88 -12.60 -39.33
C LYS A 72 0.34 -11.60 -40.34
N ALA A 73 0.00 -10.38 -39.94
CA ALA A 73 -0.47 -9.32 -40.83
C ALA A 73 0.65 -8.74 -41.73
N GLY A 74 1.89 -9.19 -41.58
CA GLY A 74 3.02 -8.85 -42.46
C GLY A 74 3.90 -7.72 -41.94
N GLU A 75 4.58 -7.02 -42.85
CA GLU A 75 5.62 -6.03 -42.51
C GLU A 75 5.13 -4.89 -41.60
N ASP A 76 3.88 -4.44 -41.78
CA ASP A 76 3.31 -3.35 -40.98
C ASP A 76 3.10 -3.76 -39.52
N GLY A 77 2.63 -4.98 -39.27
CA GLY A 77 2.49 -5.52 -37.92
C GLY A 77 3.85 -5.76 -37.26
N ALA A 78 4.81 -6.32 -38.00
CA ALA A 78 6.18 -6.46 -37.52
C ALA A 78 6.83 -5.10 -37.19
N ARG A 79 6.54 -4.06 -37.99
CA ARG A 79 7.03 -2.69 -37.73
C ARG A 79 6.38 -2.06 -36.50
N LEU A 80 5.08 -2.24 -36.30
CA LEU A 80 4.37 -1.76 -35.11
C LEU A 80 4.98 -2.36 -33.84
N VAL A 81 5.18 -3.68 -33.82
CA VAL A 81 5.81 -4.38 -32.70
C VAL A 81 7.28 -3.98 -32.53
N GLY A 82 8.04 -3.94 -33.63
CA GLY A 82 9.47 -3.60 -33.62
C GLY A 82 9.76 -2.15 -33.24
N SER A 83 8.77 -1.26 -33.32
CA SER A 83 8.90 0.16 -32.92
C SER A 83 8.40 0.45 -31.50
N ALA A 84 7.73 -0.51 -30.85
CA ALA A 84 7.29 -0.38 -29.47
C ALA A 84 8.49 -0.37 -28.51
N GLY A 85 8.42 0.45 -27.46
CA GLY A 85 9.43 0.44 -26.40
C GLY A 85 9.44 -0.86 -25.59
N ALA A 86 8.26 -1.48 -25.44
CA ALA A 86 8.09 -2.80 -24.84
C ALA A 86 6.74 -3.41 -25.25
N VAL A 87 6.62 -4.73 -25.09
CA VAL A 87 5.35 -5.46 -25.26
C VAL A 87 5.05 -6.26 -23.99
N TYR A 88 3.81 -6.25 -23.53
CA TYR A 88 3.28 -7.15 -22.50
C TYR A 88 2.23 -8.08 -23.09
N VAL A 89 2.50 -9.38 -23.05
CA VAL A 89 1.64 -10.42 -23.57
C VAL A 89 1.14 -11.30 -22.42
N TYR A 90 -0.16 -11.57 -22.38
CA TYR A 90 -0.77 -12.50 -21.43
C TYR A 90 -1.50 -13.64 -22.16
N SER A 91 -1.66 -14.77 -21.48
CA SER A 91 -2.26 -15.97 -22.07
C SER A 91 -3.76 -15.83 -22.36
N THR A 92 -4.29 -16.72 -23.19
CA THR A 92 -5.73 -16.95 -23.34
C THR A 92 -6.11 -18.34 -22.84
N GLU A 93 -7.41 -18.63 -22.75
CA GLU A 93 -7.91 -19.93 -22.29
C GLU A 93 -7.45 -21.10 -23.18
N ASP A 94 -7.29 -20.87 -24.49
CA ASP A 94 -6.83 -21.87 -25.46
C ASP A 94 -5.31 -22.06 -25.38
N ARG A 95 -4.89 -23.06 -24.60
CA ARG A 95 -3.47 -23.36 -24.36
C ARG A 95 -2.74 -23.87 -25.58
N SER A 96 -3.36 -24.73 -26.38
CA SER A 96 -2.69 -25.24 -27.59
C SER A 96 -2.46 -24.10 -28.58
N PHE A 97 -3.38 -23.15 -28.66
CA PHE A 97 -3.17 -21.93 -29.41
C PHE A 97 -2.04 -21.08 -28.81
N CYS A 98 -2.05 -20.83 -27.50
CA CYS A 98 -1.00 -20.06 -26.82
C CYS A 98 0.41 -20.65 -27.07
N GLU A 99 0.55 -21.98 -27.01
CA GLU A 99 1.79 -22.69 -27.35
C GLU A 99 2.22 -22.35 -28.76
N LYS A 100 1.40 -22.64 -29.77
CA LYS A 100 1.73 -22.42 -31.19
C LYS A 100 2.05 -20.95 -31.49
N ALA A 101 1.29 -20.03 -30.89
CA ALA A 101 1.50 -18.59 -31.04
C ALA A 101 2.85 -18.16 -30.46
N LEU A 102 3.19 -18.62 -29.25
CA LEU A 102 4.48 -18.29 -28.64
C LEU A 102 5.65 -19.00 -29.34
N GLU A 103 5.46 -20.23 -29.80
CA GLU A 103 6.45 -20.96 -30.59
C GLU A 103 6.77 -20.22 -31.89
N SER A 104 5.72 -19.76 -32.59
CA SER A 104 5.87 -18.95 -33.80
C SER A 104 6.51 -17.60 -33.51
N LEU A 105 6.16 -16.98 -32.39
CA LEU A 105 6.63 -15.66 -32.00
C LEU A 105 8.12 -15.66 -31.65
N LEU A 106 8.54 -16.70 -30.94
CA LEU A 106 9.82 -16.73 -30.25
C LEU A 106 10.82 -17.68 -30.92
N GLU A 107 10.38 -18.40 -31.95
CA GLU A 107 11.18 -19.33 -32.77
C GLU A 107 11.76 -20.51 -31.97
N PHE A 108 11.07 -20.97 -30.91
CA PHE A 108 11.45 -22.19 -30.17
C PHE A 108 10.24 -22.88 -29.53
N PRO A 109 10.33 -24.20 -29.25
CA PRO A 109 9.20 -24.97 -28.74
C PRO A 109 8.84 -24.60 -27.30
N ILE A 110 7.54 -24.51 -27.01
CA ILE A 110 7.00 -24.15 -25.70
C ILE A 110 5.89 -25.12 -25.36
N SER A 111 5.89 -25.63 -24.13
CA SER A 111 4.77 -26.41 -23.62
C SER A 111 4.23 -25.81 -22.33
N TYR A 112 2.93 -25.57 -22.27
CA TYR A 112 2.23 -25.29 -21.04
C TYR A 112 2.11 -26.58 -20.25
N ARG A 113 2.33 -26.47 -18.94
CA ARG A 113 2.06 -27.57 -18.04
C ARG A 113 0.95 -27.13 -17.10
N GLU A 114 -0.19 -27.80 -17.21
CA GLU A 114 -1.13 -27.88 -16.11
C GLU A 114 -0.42 -28.57 -14.94
N LYS A 115 -0.52 -27.99 -13.75
CA LYS A 115 0.19 -28.49 -12.59
C LYS A 115 -0.48 -29.77 -12.07
N PRO A 116 0.30 -30.73 -11.55
CA PRO A 116 -0.27 -31.77 -10.69
C PRO A 116 -0.76 -31.11 -9.40
N TYR A 117 -2.08 -31.10 -9.21
CA TYR A 117 -2.75 -30.54 -8.03
C TYR A 117 -2.49 -31.45 -6.81
N ASP A 118 -1.94 -30.89 -5.73
CA ASP A 118 -2.18 -31.24 -4.31
C ASP A 118 -1.19 -30.54 -3.34
N GLU A 119 -0.11 -29.93 -3.82
CA GLU A 119 0.93 -29.30 -2.97
C GLU A 119 1.10 -27.79 -3.20
N SER A 120 1.56 -27.08 -2.16
CA SER A 120 1.94 -25.67 -2.24
C SER A 120 3.17 -25.51 -3.15
N VAL A 121 3.16 -24.45 -3.95
CA VAL A 121 4.25 -24.16 -4.89
C VAL A 121 5.05 -22.95 -4.40
N LEU A 122 6.38 -23.10 -4.38
CA LEU A 122 7.30 -21.99 -4.15
C LEU A 122 7.38 -21.13 -5.41
N LEU A 123 6.94 -19.89 -5.30
CA LEU A 123 7.18 -18.82 -6.25
C LEU A 123 8.43 -18.05 -5.85
N THR A 124 9.30 -17.79 -6.82
CA THR A 124 10.53 -17.01 -6.63
C THR A 124 10.58 -15.89 -7.65
N VAL A 125 10.78 -14.65 -7.18
CA VAL A 125 11.07 -13.49 -8.04
C VAL A 125 12.59 -13.37 -8.18
N THR A 126 13.07 -13.22 -9.41
CA THR A 126 14.52 -13.13 -9.67
C THR A 126 15.18 -11.96 -8.95
N SER A 127 16.47 -12.13 -8.64
CA SER A 127 17.33 -11.05 -8.12
C SER A 127 18.19 -10.38 -9.21
N ASP A 128 18.13 -10.88 -10.44
CA ASP A 128 19.02 -10.47 -11.54
C ASP A 128 18.59 -9.15 -12.21
N PHE A 129 17.34 -8.73 -12.01
CA PHE A 129 16.75 -7.54 -12.66
C PHE A 129 16.10 -6.58 -11.65
N PRO A 130 16.85 -6.07 -10.65
CA PRO A 130 16.30 -5.30 -9.54
C PRO A 130 15.56 -4.02 -9.97
N ASP A 131 15.94 -3.40 -11.09
CA ASP A 131 15.26 -2.20 -11.61
C ASP A 131 13.83 -2.48 -12.08
N LEU A 132 13.55 -3.72 -12.50
CA LEU A 132 12.22 -4.18 -12.92
C LEU A 132 11.46 -4.76 -11.73
N THR A 133 12.12 -5.58 -10.94
CA THR A 133 11.49 -6.31 -9.83
C THR A 133 11.23 -5.40 -8.62
N GLY A 134 11.97 -4.31 -8.47
CA GLY A 134 11.77 -3.32 -7.42
C GLY A 134 11.73 -3.99 -6.03
N PRO A 135 10.82 -3.60 -5.13
CA PRO A 135 10.70 -4.23 -3.82
C PRO A 135 10.44 -5.74 -3.84
N MET A 136 9.96 -6.30 -4.95
CA MET A 136 9.73 -7.75 -5.09
C MET A 136 11.00 -8.56 -5.36
N THR A 137 12.15 -7.91 -5.58
CA THR A 137 13.44 -8.58 -5.88
C THR A 137 13.78 -9.66 -4.85
N GLY A 138 13.96 -10.90 -5.30
CA GLY A 138 14.34 -12.02 -4.43
C GLY A 138 13.24 -12.49 -3.47
N VAL A 139 12.01 -11.99 -3.59
CA VAL A 139 10.90 -12.45 -2.76
C VAL A 139 10.54 -13.89 -3.12
N GLU A 140 10.40 -14.71 -2.09
CA GLU A 140 9.93 -16.08 -2.17
C GLU A 140 8.61 -16.22 -1.39
N LEU A 141 7.65 -16.93 -1.96
CA LEU A 141 6.40 -17.24 -1.26
C LEU A 141 5.88 -18.61 -1.66
N SER A 142 5.20 -19.27 -0.73
CA SER A 142 4.40 -20.46 -1.02
C SER A 142 2.95 -20.06 -1.23
N THR A 143 2.36 -20.49 -2.34
CA THR A 143 0.93 -20.33 -2.62
C THR A 143 0.35 -21.64 -3.13
N SER A 144 -0.96 -21.82 -2.94
CA SER A 144 -1.74 -22.88 -3.59
C SER A 144 -2.37 -22.25 -4.83
N PRO A 145 -1.82 -22.49 -6.03
CA PRO A 145 -2.29 -21.83 -7.25
C PRO A 145 -3.76 -22.18 -7.53
N GLY A 146 -4.54 -21.20 -7.97
CA GLY A 146 -5.92 -21.40 -8.39
C GLY A 146 -6.03 -21.94 -9.82
N GLN A 147 -7.24 -22.36 -10.22
CA GLN A 147 -7.57 -22.59 -11.64
C GLN A 147 -7.83 -21.23 -12.29
N PRO A 148 -6.78 -20.45 -12.58
CA PRO A 148 -6.16 -20.45 -13.91
C PRO A 148 -4.64 -20.10 -13.89
N ASP A 149 -3.91 -20.58 -12.88
CA ASP A 149 -2.49 -20.25 -12.69
C ASP A 149 -1.59 -21.24 -13.42
N PHE A 150 -1.16 -20.88 -14.63
CA PHE A 150 -0.29 -21.73 -15.45
C PHE A 150 1.19 -21.37 -15.33
N ALA A 151 2.03 -22.32 -15.70
CA ALA A 151 3.45 -22.09 -15.96
C ALA A 151 3.81 -22.78 -17.29
N PHE A 152 4.84 -22.29 -17.96
CA PHE A 152 5.30 -22.88 -19.21
C PHE A 152 6.74 -23.38 -19.08
N LEU A 153 7.07 -24.37 -19.90
CA LEU A 153 8.40 -24.93 -20.03
C LEU A 153 8.91 -24.64 -21.45
N PRO A 154 9.94 -23.80 -21.61
CA PRO A 154 10.68 -23.76 -22.87
C PRO A 154 11.43 -25.09 -23.05
N ALA A 155 11.31 -25.72 -24.22
CA ALA A 155 12.05 -26.93 -24.53
C ALA A 155 13.36 -26.58 -25.28
N GLY A 156 14.50 -27.04 -24.74
CA GLY A 156 15.81 -26.96 -25.40
C GLY A 156 16.85 -26.10 -24.68
N GLU A 157 18.13 -26.48 -24.82
CA GLU A 157 19.28 -25.66 -24.42
C GLU A 157 19.46 -24.52 -25.44
N GLY A 158 19.39 -23.25 -25.00
CA GLY A 158 19.55 -22.07 -25.87
C GLY A 158 18.39 -21.07 -25.88
N SER A 159 17.42 -21.18 -24.97
CA SER A 159 16.30 -20.23 -24.93
C SER A 159 16.80 -18.79 -24.67
N LYS A 160 16.33 -17.83 -25.48
CA LYS A 160 16.53 -16.38 -25.27
C LYS A 160 15.66 -15.86 -24.10
N PHE A 161 15.05 -16.76 -23.34
CA PHE A 161 14.15 -16.44 -22.25
C PHE A 161 14.91 -16.16 -20.97
N ILE A 162 14.54 -15.04 -20.36
CA ILE A 162 14.94 -14.71 -19.01
C ILE A 162 13.71 -14.86 -18.12
N SER A 163 13.75 -15.81 -17.20
CA SER A 163 12.70 -15.99 -16.20
C SER A 163 12.78 -14.87 -15.17
N LEU A 164 11.70 -14.11 -15.02
CA LEU A 164 11.57 -13.04 -14.02
C LEU A 164 10.88 -13.55 -12.75
N ILE A 165 9.94 -14.47 -12.91
CA ILE A 165 9.28 -15.16 -11.80
C ILE A 165 9.14 -16.64 -12.18
N THR A 166 9.45 -17.54 -11.25
CA THR A 166 9.34 -18.99 -11.43
C THR A 166 8.46 -19.63 -10.37
N ALA A 167 7.68 -20.64 -10.78
CA ALA A 167 7.02 -21.61 -9.94
C ALA A 167 7.87 -22.89 -9.91
N GLY A 168 8.69 -23.06 -8.87
CA GLY A 168 9.78 -24.04 -8.88
C GLY A 168 10.76 -23.74 -10.02
N ARG A 169 10.81 -24.60 -11.05
CA ARG A 169 11.67 -24.41 -12.24
C ARG A 169 10.91 -23.85 -13.46
N MET A 170 9.60 -23.65 -13.35
CA MET A 170 8.76 -23.26 -14.49
C MET A 170 8.53 -21.74 -14.48
N PRO A 171 8.92 -20.99 -15.51
CA PRO A 171 8.60 -19.57 -15.60
C PRO A 171 7.09 -19.29 -15.63
N VAL A 172 6.70 -18.27 -14.87
CA VAL A 172 5.32 -17.72 -14.83
C VAL A 172 5.30 -16.29 -15.37
N PHE A 173 6.43 -15.58 -15.27
CA PHE A 173 6.67 -14.30 -15.90
C PHE A 173 8.08 -14.29 -16.45
N SER A 174 8.23 -13.88 -17.70
CA SER A 174 9.51 -13.94 -18.41
C SER A 174 9.64 -12.79 -19.38
N VAL A 175 10.86 -12.61 -19.90
CA VAL A 175 11.14 -11.67 -20.97
C VAL A 175 12.01 -12.30 -22.05
N SER A 176 11.69 -11.97 -23.29
CA SER A 176 12.47 -12.26 -24.49
C SER A 176 12.60 -10.99 -25.34
N ARG A 177 13.12 -11.10 -26.56
CA ARG A 177 13.28 -9.97 -27.49
C ARG A 177 12.93 -10.37 -28.92
N ILE A 178 12.28 -9.44 -29.63
CA ILE A 178 12.19 -9.44 -31.10
C ILE A 178 12.90 -8.19 -31.60
N GLY A 179 14.00 -8.39 -32.32
CA GLY A 179 14.94 -7.30 -32.63
C GLY A 179 15.41 -6.60 -31.36
N SER A 180 15.15 -5.29 -31.26
CA SER A 180 15.43 -4.46 -30.08
C SER A 180 14.29 -4.37 -29.07
N THR A 181 13.10 -4.89 -29.39
CA THR A 181 11.92 -4.74 -28.53
C THR A 181 11.86 -5.85 -27.48
N PRO A 182 11.85 -5.52 -26.17
CA PRO A 182 11.62 -6.50 -25.12
C PRO A 182 10.15 -6.93 -25.09
N ILE A 183 9.93 -8.25 -25.02
CA ILE A 183 8.60 -8.86 -24.94
C ILE A 183 8.47 -9.58 -23.61
N PHE A 184 7.63 -9.03 -22.75
CA PHE A 184 7.27 -9.59 -21.46
C PHE A 184 6.09 -10.52 -21.62
N PHE A 185 6.20 -11.72 -21.07
CA PHE A 185 5.18 -12.74 -21.19
C PHE A 185 4.75 -13.23 -19.81
N ALA A 186 3.45 -13.08 -19.50
CA ALA A 186 2.81 -13.57 -18.30
C ALA A 186 1.94 -14.79 -18.60
N ALA A 187 2.16 -15.88 -17.86
CA ALA A 187 1.50 -17.15 -18.10
C ALA A 187 0.02 -17.17 -17.69
N SER A 188 -0.41 -16.25 -16.80
CA SER A 188 -1.82 -16.11 -16.40
C SER A 188 -2.66 -15.62 -17.58
N ASP A 189 -3.89 -16.12 -17.70
CA ASP A 189 -4.89 -15.59 -18.62
C ASP A 189 -5.83 -14.56 -17.97
N GLN A 190 -5.64 -14.30 -16.67
CA GLN A 190 -6.45 -13.37 -15.90
C GLN A 190 -5.80 -12.00 -15.83
N ILE A 191 -6.66 -10.99 -15.90
CA ILE A 191 -6.33 -9.64 -15.47
C ILE A 191 -7.15 -9.37 -14.21
N VAL A 192 -6.45 -8.93 -13.16
CA VAL A 192 -7.04 -8.68 -11.85
C VAL A 192 -8.15 -7.62 -11.95
N ASP A 193 -9.26 -7.83 -11.24
CA ASP A 193 -10.41 -6.93 -11.24
C ASP A 193 -10.29 -5.92 -10.09
N LEU A 194 -9.96 -4.67 -10.42
CA LEU A 194 -9.85 -3.58 -9.45
C LEU A 194 -11.19 -3.23 -8.78
N ASP A 195 -12.33 -3.60 -9.37
CA ASP A 195 -13.66 -3.32 -8.84
C ASP A 195 -14.22 -4.46 -7.99
N ALA A 196 -13.50 -5.57 -7.90
CA ALA A 196 -13.86 -6.70 -7.06
C ALA A 196 -13.89 -6.30 -5.57
N PRO A 197 -14.92 -6.72 -4.82
CA PRO A 197 -15.02 -6.44 -3.39
C PRO A 197 -14.01 -7.27 -2.58
N ILE A 198 -13.41 -6.65 -1.57
CA ILE A 198 -12.61 -7.37 -0.58
C ILE A 198 -13.55 -7.99 0.46
N THR A 199 -13.53 -9.32 0.53
CA THR A 199 -14.41 -10.11 1.41
C THR A 199 -13.77 -10.48 2.74
N GLU A 200 -12.44 -10.43 2.83
CA GLU A 200 -11.67 -10.74 4.03
C GLU A 200 -11.27 -9.48 4.81
N GLY A 201 -10.71 -9.68 6.00
CA GLY A 201 -10.22 -8.59 6.84
C GLY A 201 -9.12 -7.76 6.16
N TYR A 202 -8.27 -8.38 5.33
CA TYR A 202 -7.20 -7.70 4.62
C TYR A 202 -7.02 -8.27 3.21
N TYR A 203 -6.27 -7.56 2.37
CA TYR A 203 -5.88 -8.04 1.05
C TYR A 203 -4.57 -8.83 1.09
N ASP A 204 -4.61 -10.08 0.65
CA ASP A 204 -3.46 -10.96 0.52
C ASP A 204 -3.10 -11.15 -0.95
N ILE A 205 -1.92 -10.66 -1.35
CA ILE A 205 -1.43 -10.73 -2.73
C ILE A 205 -1.28 -12.17 -3.23
N LYS A 206 -1.18 -13.16 -2.35
CA LYS A 206 -1.06 -14.59 -2.73
C LYS A 206 -2.17 -15.06 -3.67
N LYS A 207 -3.35 -14.46 -3.54
CA LYS A 207 -4.56 -14.81 -4.32
C LYS A 207 -4.51 -14.35 -5.76
N ASP A 208 -3.85 -13.23 -6.01
CA ASP A 208 -3.76 -12.61 -7.33
C ASP A 208 -2.31 -12.55 -7.82
N PHE A 209 -1.39 -13.30 -7.22
CA PHE A 209 0.04 -13.12 -7.46
C PHE A 209 0.38 -13.23 -8.95
N TYR A 210 -0.18 -14.22 -9.64
CA TYR A 210 0.07 -14.49 -11.06
C TYR A 210 -0.49 -13.41 -12.00
N SER A 211 -1.57 -12.72 -11.63
CA SER A 211 -2.25 -11.73 -12.47
C SER A 211 -1.86 -10.29 -12.11
N ALA A 212 -1.51 -10.02 -10.85
CA ALA A 212 -1.20 -8.69 -10.35
C ALA A 212 0.31 -8.38 -10.40
N VAL A 213 1.16 -9.26 -9.85
CA VAL A 213 2.59 -8.94 -9.65
C VAL A 213 3.33 -8.75 -10.98
N PRO A 214 3.23 -9.66 -11.97
CA PRO A 214 3.83 -9.46 -13.30
C PRO A 214 3.43 -8.15 -13.97
N LEU A 215 2.13 -7.85 -13.96
CA LEU A 215 1.57 -6.66 -14.59
C LEU A 215 2.06 -5.39 -13.90
N VAL A 216 1.99 -5.31 -12.57
CA VAL A 216 2.44 -4.12 -11.83
C VAL A 216 3.95 -3.90 -11.98
N MET A 217 4.76 -4.98 -11.95
CA MET A 217 6.20 -4.90 -12.23
C MET A 217 6.48 -4.34 -13.63
N PHE A 218 5.79 -4.86 -14.65
CA PHE A 218 5.89 -4.35 -16.03
C PHE A 218 5.52 -2.86 -16.10
N LEU A 219 4.37 -2.48 -15.55
CA LEU A 219 3.87 -1.12 -15.63
C LEU A 219 4.83 -0.14 -14.96
N LYS A 220 5.28 -0.43 -13.73
CA LYS A 220 6.22 0.40 -12.98
C LYS A 220 7.58 0.52 -13.66
N TYR A 221 8.02 -0.53 -14.36
CA TYR A 221 9.28 -0.53 -15.08
C TYR A 221 9.22 0.28 -16.38
N VAL A 222 8.20 0.03 -17.22
CA VAL A 222 8.08 0.56 -18.58
C VAL A 222 7.54 1.99 -18.64
N PHE A 223 6.61 2.34 -17.73
CA PHE A 223 5.94 3.64 -17.70
C PHE A 223 6.46 4.54 -16.56
N ALA A 224 7.71 4.35 -16.14
CA ALA A 224 8.28 5.00 -14.97
C ALA A 224 8.20 6.55 -14.99
N GLN A 225 8.19 7.16 -16.18
CA GLN A 225 8.10 8.61 -16.36
C GLN A 225 6.69 9.19 -16.25
N VAL A 226 5.64 8.39 -16.49
CA VAL A 226 4.25 8.89 -16.51
C VAL A 226 3.41 8.38 -15.34
N ILE A 227 3.76 7.23 -14.79
CA ILE A 227 3.10 6.65 -13.62
C ILE A 227 3.32 7.51 -12.38
N TRP A 228 2.28 7.61 -11.56
CA TRP A 228 2.38 8.12 -10.20
C TRP A 228 3.40 7.34 -9.36
N GLN A 229 4.41 8.04 -8.86
CA GLN A 229 5.44 7.49 -7.98
C GLN A 229 5.20 7.90 -6.52
N PRO A 230 5.59 7.08 -5.53
CA PRO A 230 5.65 7.56 -4.15
C PRO A 230 6.73 8.63 -4.02
N VAL A 231 6.52 9.63 -3.15
CA VAL A 231 7.58 10.58 -2.78
C VAL A 231 8.68 9.87 -2.01
N GLU A 232 8.32 8.95 -1.11
CA GLU A 232 9.23 8.09 -0.37
C GLU A 232 8.54 6.80 0.08
N HIS A 233 9.33 5.79 0.50
CA HIS A 233 8.82 4.59 1.15
C HIS A 233 8.90 4.75 2.68
N GLY A 234 7.96 5.53 3.25
CA GLY A 234 7.90 5.73 4.70
C GLY A 234 7.56 4.45 5.46
N ALA A 235 8.20 4.23 6.62
CA ALA A 235 8.01 3.05 7.46
C ALA A 235 7.81 3.40 8.94
N CYS A 236 6.99 2.62 9.65
CA CYS A 236 6.77 2.79 11.08
C CYS A 236 6.28 1.49 11.73
N LEU A 237 6.87 1.12 12.87
CA LEU A 237 6.34 0.07 13.75
C LEU A 237 5.25 0.66 14.65
N ILE A 238 4.08 0.05 14.71
CA ILE A 238 2.95 0.49 15.53
C ILE A 238 2.69 -0.57 16.60
N ILE A 239 2.80 -0.19 17.87
CA ILE A 239 2.47 -1.06 19.00
C ILE A 239 1.12 -0.67 19.57
N ASP A 240 0.19 -1.61 19.57
CA ASP A 240 -1.17 -1.43 20.09
C ASP A 240 -1.24 -1.71 21.59
N ASP A 241 -2.03 -0.87 22.27
CA ASP A 241 -2.40 -0.93 23.68
C ASP A 241 -1.42 -0.44 24.76
N PRO A 242 -0.10 -0.27 24.56
CA PRO A 242 0.78 -0.25 25.71
C PRO A 242 0.62 1.06 26.48
N LEU A 243 0.63 0.93 27.80
CA LEU A 243 0.80 2.08 28.68
C LEU A 243 2.21 2.64 28.53
N LEU A 244 2.34 3.96 28.65
CA LEU A 244 3.63 4.66 28.71
C LEU A 244 4.30 4.46 30.09
N LYS A 245 4.63 3.21 30.39
CA LYS A 245 5.38 2.73 31.57
C LYS A 245 6.81 2.39 31.15
N SER A 246 7.64 1.87 32.06
CA SER A 246 8.95 1.31 31.67
C SER A 246 8.82 0.03 30.88
N ARG A 247 7.80 -0.76 31.18
CA ARG A 247 7.46 -2.04 30.54
C ARG A 247 5.95 -2.17 30.45
N TYR A 248 5.48 -2.86 29.42
CA TYR A 248 4.10 -3.31 29.27
C TYR A 248 4.11 -4.74 28.72
N GLY A 249 3.67 -5.71 29.53
CA GLY A 249 3.79 -7.13 29.17
C GLY A 249 5.25 -7.51 28.88
N CYS A 250 5.53 -7.99 27.67
CA CYS A 250 6.90 -8.34 27.24
C CYS A 250 7.67 -7.18 26.59
N CYS A 251 7.05 -6.01 26.39
CA CYS A 251 7.71 -4.86 25.78
C CYS A 251 8.37 -3.99 26.85
N ASP A 252 9.70 -4.03 26.93
CA ASP A 252 10.52 -3.07 27.70
C ASP A 252 10.94 -1.91 26.79
N PHE A 253 10.52 -0.68 27.12
CA PHE A 253 10.73 0.47 26.25
C PHE A 253 12.20 0.93 26.16
N ARG A 254 13.05 0.60 27.14
CA ARG A 254 14.48 0.90 27.07
C ARG A 254 15.18 -0.11 26.17
N GLN A 255 14.80 -1.37 26.27
CA GLN A 255 15.28 -2.39 25.36
C GLN A 255 14.86 -2.09 23.93
N LEU A 256 13.59 -1.73 23.71
CA LEU A 256 13.09 -1.33 22.40
C LEU A 256 13.85 -0.12 21.84
N LEU A 257 14.12 0.90 22.67
CA LEU A 257 14.95 2.03 22.25
C LEU A 257 16.35 1.62 21.80
N HIS A 258 16.97 0.67 22.49
CA HIS A 258 18.27 0.15 22.08
C HIS A 258 18.19 -0.56 20.73
N LEU A 259 17.14 -1.36 20.48
CA LEU A 259 16.92 -2.00 19.19
C LEU A 259 16.67 -0.96 18.08
N MET A 260 15.82 0.03 18.33
CA MET A 260 15.52 1.12 17.39
C MET A 260 16.79 1.88 16.97
N LYS A 261 17.67 2.22 17.92
CA LYS A 261 18.94 2.90 17.63
C LYS A 261 19.90 2.02 16.83
N THR A 262 19.93 0.73 17.14
CA THR A 262 20.85 -0.22 16.50
C THR A 262 20.42 -0.56 15.07
N HIS A 263 19.13 -0.83 14.87
CA HIS A 263 18.55 -1.25 13.59
C HIS A 263 17.84 -0.12 12.83
N ARG A 264 17.95 1.12 13.32
CA ARG A 264 17.49 2.38 12.66
C ARG A 264 16.01 2.38 12.27
N PHE A 265 15.14 1.93 13.18
CA PHE A 265 13.69 2.00 13.00
C PHE A 265 13.02 2.87 14.06
N THR A 266 11.79 3.30 13.80
CA THR A 266 10.96 4.12 14.67
C THR A 266 9.72 3.36 15.13
N THR A 267 9.18 3.74 16.28
CA THR A 267 7.98 3.12 16.86
C THR A 267 6.92 4.16 17.21
N ASN A 268 5.71 3.96 16.72
CA ASN A 268 4.51 4.60 17.21
C ASN A 268 3.81 3.75 18.28
N ILE A 269 3.40 4.41 19.37
CA ILE A 269 2.56 3.81 20.40
C ILE A 269 1.12 4.23 20.15
N ALA A 270 0.25 3.27 19.80
CA ALA A 270 -1.18 3.51 19.70
C ALA A 270 -1.78 3.56 21.12
N PHE A 271 -1.85 4.76 21.68
CA PHE A 271 -2.16 4.97 23.09
C PHE A 271 -3.66 5.15 23.33
N ILE A 272 -4.19 4.40 24.29
CA ILE A 272 -5.61 4.44 24.66
C ILE A 272 -5.89 5.73 25.45
N PRO A 273 -6.74 6.67 24.96
CA PRO A 273 -6.96 7.96 25.61
C PRO A 273 -7.52 7.87 27.04
N TRP A 274 -8.27 6.84 27.40
CA TRP A 274 -8.71 6.61 28.78
C TRP A 274 -7.55 6.59 29.78
N ASN A 275 -6.37 6.13 29.35
CA ASN A 275 -5.16 6.09 30.16
C ASN A 275 -4.45 7.44 30.30
N TRP A 276 -5.03 8.55 29.79
CA TRP A 276 -4.38 9.84 29.72
C TRP A 276 -3.79 10.34 31.04
N ARG A 277 -4.25 9.90 32.22
CA ARG A 277 -3.70 10.28 33.55
C ARG A 277 -2.57 9.38 34.06
N ARG A 278 -2.22 8.31 33.37
CA ARG A 278 -1.45 7.19 33.92
C ARG A 278 0.04 7.19 33.56
N THR A 279 0.51 8.22 32.87
CA THR A 279 1.94 8.43 32.61
C THR A 279 2.59 9.20 33.76
N SER A 280 3.59 8.60 34.41
CA SER A 280 4.36 9.24 35.48
C SER A 280 5.34 10.29 34.93
N LYS A 281 5.80 11.24 35.75
CA LYS A 281 6.80 12.26 35.35
C LYS A 281 8.11 11.66 34.82
N LYS A 282 8.55 10.53 35.39
CA LYS A 282 9.75 9.80 34.95
C LYS A 282 9.60 9.27 33.54
N GLN A 283 8.45 8.65 33.23
CA GLN A 283 8.18 8.11 31.90
C GLN A 283 7.90 9.22 30.89
N ALA A 284 7.17 10.26 31.30
CA ALA A 284 7.00 11.46 30.48
C ALA A 284 8.34 12.07 30.05
N SER A 285 9.30 12.16 30.97
CA SER A 285 10.64 12.65 30.66
C SER A 285 11.46 11.70 29.79
N PHE A 286 11.19 10.39 29.81
CA PHE A 286 11.80 9.44 28.89
C PHE A 286 11.29 9.65 27.46
N PHE A 287 9.97 9.57 27.23
CA PHE A 287 9.40 9.71 25.89
C PHE A 287 9.64 11.09 25.28
N ARG A 288 9.64 12.17 26.07
CA ARG A 288 9.98 13.52 25.57
C ARG A 288 11.42 13.66 25.07
N ARG A 289 12.37 12.88 25.61
CA ARG A 289 13.77 12.93 25.15
C ARG A 289 13.99 12.08 23.90
N GLU A 290 13.14 11.09 23.68
CA GLU A 290 13.31 10.10 22.61
C GLU A 290 12.26 10.29 21.51
N VAL A 291 11.85 11.54 21.24
CA VAL A 291 10.80 11.90 20.27
C VAL A 291 11.15 11.54 18.83
N ASP A 292 12.44 11.43 18.51
CA ASP A 292 12.90 11.00 17.19
C ASP A 292 12.69 9.49 16.96
N HIS A 293 12.47 8.72 18.03
CA HIS A 293 12.30 7.27 17.97
C HIS A 293 10.89 6.82 18.36
N PHE A 294 10.24 7.55 19.26
CA PHE A 294 8.88 7.26 19.71
C PHE A 294 7.89 8.35 19.31
N SER A 295 6.82 7.94 18.63
CA SER A 295 5.62 8.75 18.42
C SER A 295 4.42 8.16 19.15
N ILE A 296 3.36 8.95 19.29
CA ILE A 296 2.13 8.53 19.96
C ILE A 296 0.94 8.87 19.07
N SER A 297 0.07 7.89 18.83
CA SER A 297 -1.21 8.07 18.16
C SER A 297 -2.38 7.70 19.08
N ILE A 298 -3.60 7.88 18.59
CA ILE A 298 -4.84 7.67 19.34
C ILE A 298 -5.37 6.27 19.07
N HIS A 299 -5.50 5.44 20.09
CA HIS A 299 -6.09 4.10 19.97
C HIS A 299 -7.49 4.03 20.57
N GLY A 300 -8.48 4.43 19.78
CA GLY A 300 -9.87 4.51 20.20
C GLY A 300 -10.15 5.64 21.20
N CYS A 301 -10.91 5.35 22.25
CA CYS A 301 -11.24 6.29 23.32
C CYS A 301 -11.19 5.62 24.70
N ASP A 302 -12.08 4.64 24.94
CA ASP A 302 -12.14 3.85 26.17
C ASP A 302 -11.56 2.43 25.96
N HIS A 303 -11.38 2.01 24.70
CA HIS A 303 -10.95 0.68 24.28
C HIS A 303 -11.86 -0.43 24.82
N ILE A 304 -13.17 -0.26 24.63
CA ILE A 304 -14.17 -1.25 25.03
C ILE A 304 -14.96 -1.75 23.81
N ALA A 305 -14.99 -3.07 23.60
CA ALA A 305 -15.74 -3.69 22.51
C ALA A 305 -15.45 -3.02 21.14
N ALA A 306 -16.43 -3.01 20.23
CA ALA A 306 -16.39 -2.32 18.96
C ALA A 306 -16.78 -0.83 19.11
N GLU A 307 -16.02 -0.04 19.88
CA GLU A 307 -16.44 1.32 20.26
C GLU A 307 -16.57 2.33 19.11
N PHE A 308 -16.06 1.99 17.92
CA PHE A 308 -16.24 2.70 16.65
C PHE A 308 -16.98 1.84 15.61
N GLY A 309 -17.46 0.64 15.95
CA GLY A 309 -18.12 -0.27 15.00
C GLY A 309 -19.62 -0.06 14.82
N PHE A 310 -20.23 0.89 15.53
CA PHE A 310 -21.68 1.18 15.43
C PHE A 310 -21.94 2.44 14.60
N ALA A 311 -23.16 2.58 14.06
CA ALA A 311 -23.49 3.62 13.08
C ALA A 311 -23.87 4.99 13.68
N GLY A 312 -24.07 5.10 15.00
CA GLY A 312 -24.58 6.31 15.65
C GLY A 312 -23.63 7.51 15.58
N VAL A 313 -23.79 8.37 14.56
CA VAL A 313 -22.93 9.54 14.26
C VAL A 313 -22.71 10.45 15.47
N ARG A 314 -23.77 10.76 16.24
CA ARG A 314 -23.65 11.62 17.43
C ARG A 314 -22.75 11.00 18.50
N GLU A 315 -22.90 9.71 18.75
CA GLU A 315 -22.11 8.97 19.74
C GLU A 315 -20.65 8.83 19.29
N LEU A 316 -20.43 8.49 18.02
CA LEU A 316 -19.10 8.46 17.42
C LEU A 316 -18.41 9.83 17.53
N SER A 317 -19.11 10.92 17.22
CA SER A 317 -18.58 12.28 17.29
C SER A 317 -18.22 12.68 18.71
N ALA A 318 -19.09 12.39 19.67
CA ALA A 318 -18.83 12.59 21.09
C ALA A 318 -17.60 11.80 21.56
N LYS A 319 -17.43 10.55 21.11
CA LYS A 319 -16.27 9.71 21.45
C LYS A 319 -14.97 10.17 20.81
N ALA A 320 -14.98 10.49 19.51
CA ALA A 320 -13.80 10.97 18.78
C ALA A 320 -13.27 12.29 19.38
N ARG A 321 -14.17 13.20 19.79
CA ARG A 321 -13.81 14.44 20.49
C ARG A 321 -13.31 14.18 21.91
N LEU A 322 -13.95 13.28 22.65
CA LEU A 322 -13.48 12.93 23.99
C LEU A 322 -12.07 12.34 23.96
N ALA A 323 -11.76 11.49 22.97
CA ALA A 323 -10.41 10.96 22.75
C ALA A 323 -9.40 12.10 22.52
N GLN A 324 -9.69 13.02 21.60
CA GLN A 324 -8.87 14.21 21.34
C GLN A 324 -8.66 15.07 22.59
N THR A 325 -9.72 15.35 23.35
CA THR A 325 -9.64 16.14 24.59
C THR A 325 -8.75 15.45 25.63
N ARG A 326 -8.89 14.13 25.80
CA ARG A 326 -8.05 13.36 26.74
C ARG A 326 -6.59 13.34 26.31
N MET A 327 -6.31 13.25 25.01
CA MET A 327 -4.95 13.26 24.48
C MET A 327 -4.29 14.64 24.57
N ARG A 328 -5.05 15.73 24.35
CA ARG A 328 -4.58 17.09 24.67
C ARG A 328 -4.27 17.25 26.16
N ALA A 329 -5.15 16.78 27.04
CA ALA A 329 -4.89 16.81 28.49
C ALA A 329 -3.71 15.92 28.93
N HIS A 330 -3.43 14.83 28.20
CA HIS A 330 -2.20 14.03 28.38
C HIS A 330 -0.97 14.84 28.01
N GLN A 331 -1.00 15.50 26.85
CA GLN A 331 0.08 16.36 26.36
C GLN A 331 0.34 17.54 27.30
N ASP A 332 -0.69 18.26 27.75
CA ASP A 332 -0.53 19.39 28.67
C ASP A 332 0.12 18.98 29.99
N ARG A 333 -0.24 17.79 30.51
CA ARG A 333 0.29 17.30 31.79
C ARG A 333 1.70 16.69 31.66
N SER A 334 1.97 15.99 30.57
CA SER A 334 3.19 15.20 30.41
C SER A 334 4.25 15.88 29.53
N GLY A 335 3.84 16.84 28.71
CA GLY A 335 4.61 17.44 27.63
C GLY A 335 4.89 16.50 26.45
N ILE A 336 4.33 15.29 26.43
CA ILE A 336 4.51 14.37 25.31
C ILE A 336 3.50 14.75 24.21
N ARG A 337 4.00 14.99 23.00
CA ARG A 337 3.16 15.28 21.85
C ARG A 337 2.48 13.98 21.36
N HIS A 338 1.30 14.13 20.80
CA HIS A 338 0.62 13.06 20.09
C HIS A 338 0.20 13.52 18.70
N GLU A 339 0.05 12.56 17.81
CA GLU A 339 -0.41 12.75 16.45
C GLU A 339 -1.92 12.48 16.40
N PRO A 340 -2.71 13.33 15.74
CA PRO A 340 -4.17 13.17 15.62
C PRO A 340 -4.52 12.09 14.58
N VAL A 341 -3.95 10.89 14.76
CA VAL A 341 -4.13 9.71 13.91
C VAL A 341 -4.91 8.68 14.71
N MET A 342 -6.03 8.20 14.15
CA MET A 342 -6.82 7.13 14.77
C MET A 342 -6.26 5.77 14.40
N VAL A 343 -6.00 4.93 15.38
CA VAL A 343 -5.77 3.49 15.22
C VAL A 343 -6.98 2.80 15.82
N PHE A 344 -7.79 2.11 15.01
CA PHE A 344 -9.04 1.52 15.51
C PHE A 344 -8.74 0.32 16.43
N PRO A 345 -9.29 0.29 17.65
CA PRO A 345 -9.25 -0.88 18.50
C PRO A 345 -9.82 -2.10 17.79
N GLN A 346 -9.08 -3.22 17.83
CA GLN A 346 -9.52 -4.50 17.27
C GLN A 346 -9.81 -4.46 15.76
N GLY A 347 -9.39 -3.40 15.06
CA GLY A 347 -9.71 -3.24 13.65
C GLY A 347 -11.07 -2.66 13.33
N VAL A 348 -11.92 -2.41 14.32
CA VAL A 348 -13.37 -2.26 14.07
C VAL A 348 -13.75 -0.80 13.94
N PHE A 349 -14.28 -0.42 12.77
CA PHE A 349 -14.86 0.89 12.49
C PHE A 349 -16.15 0.75 11.67
N SER A 350 -17.08 1.69 11.75
CA SER A 350 -18.28 1.75 10.91
C SER A 350 -18.07 2.69 9.72
N GLU A 351 -18.91 2.58 8.69
CA GLU A 351 -18.86 3.45 7.51
C GLU A 351 -18.99 4.95 7.83
N SER A 352 -19.65 5.32 8.93
CA SER A 352 -19.82 6.72 9.33
C SER A 352 -18.64 7.29 10.16
N CYS A 353 -17.71 6.44 10.60
CA CYS A 353 -16.55 6.87 11.40
C CYS A 353 -15.62 7.83 10.65
N PRO A 354 -15.27 7.62 9.38
CA PRO A 354 -14.32 8.47 8.66
C PRO A 354 -14.76 9.94 8.57
N GLU A 355 -16.04 10.23 8.30
CA GLU A 355 -16.58 11.59 8.34
C GLU A 355 -16.46 12.22 9.74
N VAL A 356 -16.81 11.45 10.77
CA VAL A 356 -16.74 11.89 12.16
C VAL A 356 -15.31 12.24 12.56
N LEU A 357 -14.32 11.41 12.18
CA LEU A 357 -12.91 11.66 12.46
C LEU A 357 -12.42 12.92 11.72
N LYS A 358 -12.82 13.09 10.45
CA LYS A 358 -12.53 14.28 9.65
C LYS A 358 -12.98 15.57 10.34
N GLN A 359 -14.25 15.62 10.76
CA GLN A 359 -14.83 16.78 11.46
C GLN A 359 -14.28 16.98 12.89
N ALA A 360 -13.71 15.93 13.50
CA ALA A 360 -13.07 15.98 14.82
C ALA A 360 -11.59 16.38 14.77
N GLY A 361 -11.04 16.69 13.58
CA GLY A 361 -9.68 17.17 13.41
C GLY A 361 -8.61 16.07 13.40
N TYR A 362 -8.99 14.83 13.08
CA TYR A 362 -8.02 13.77 12.79
C TYR A 362 -7.42 13.97 11.39
N ILE A 363 -6.17 13.58 11.21
CA ILE A 363 -5.49 13.72 9.91
C ILE A 363 -5.64 12.48 9.03
N ALA A 364 -5.81 11.32 9.66
CA ALA A 364 -5.98 10.02 9.01
C ALA A 364 -6.38 8.96 10.05
N ALA A 365 -6.74 7.78 9.58
CA ALA A 365 -6.74 6.56 10.37
C ALA A 365 -5.73 5.54 9.83
N VAL A 366 -5.32 4.60 10.67
CA VAL A 366 -4.51 3.43 10.31
C VAL A 366 -5.19 2.18 10.83
N ASN A 367 -5.36 1.19 9.97
CA ASN A 367 -6.08 -0.03 10.33
C ASN A 367 -5.56 -1.26 9.61
N THR A 368 -5.78 -2.44 10.19
CA THR A 368 -5.49 -3.71 9.51
C THR A 368 -6.69 -4.14 8.67
N GLU A 369 -7.87 -4.05 9.27
CA GLU A 369 -9.15 -4.37 8.67
C GLU A 369 -9.52 -3.30 7.65
N VAL A 370 -9.75 -3.71 6.41
CA VAL A 370 -9.93 -2.77 5.29
C VAL A 370 -11.38 -2.38 5.06
N SER A 371 -12.31 -3.14 5.63
CA SER A 371 -13.76 -2.97 5.43
C SER A 371 -14.46 -2.51 6.71
N PRO A 372 -15.47 -1.64 6.61
CA PRO A 372 -16.27 -1.23 7.75
C PRO A 372 -17.04 -2.43 8.31
N ALA A 373 -17.27 -2.40 9.61
CA ALA A 373 -18.08 -3.38 10.33
C ALA A 373 -19.56 -3.25 10.00
N GLY A 374 -20.24 -4.39 10.04
CA GLY A 374 -21.65 -4.51 9.67
C GLY A 374 -21.84 -4.86 8.20
N ASN A 375 -23.09 -5.08 7.80
CA ASN A 375 -23.44 -5.39 6.42
C ASN A 375 -23.70 -4.10 5.65
N THR A 376 -22.63 -3.47 5.16
CA THR A 376 -22.73 -2.25 4.35
C THR A 376 -22.79 -2.61 2.85
N SER A 377 -23.56 -1.84 2.08
CA SER A 377 -23.52 -1.93 0.61
C SER A 377 -22.22 -1.33 0.05
N ASN A 378 -21.61 -0.40 0.80
CA ASN A 378 -20.39 0.29 0.42
C ASN A 378 -19.15 -0.51 0.85
N LYS A 379 -18.90 -1.64 0.17
CA LYS A 379 -17.76 -2.50 0.45
C LYS A 379 -16.46 -1.91 -0.10
N THR A 380 -15.36 -2.16 0.60
CA THR A 380 -14.01 -1.87 0.11
C THR A 380 -13.72 -2.72 -1.12
N GLN A 381 -13.19 -2.10 -2.17
CA GLN A 381 -12.80 -2.76 -3.42
C GLN A 381 -11.29 -2.94 -3.51
N LEU A 382 -10.83 -3.76 -4.44
CA LEU A 382 -9.41 -3.97 -4.67
C LEU A 382 -8.66 -2.67 -5.00
N ARG A 383 -9.25 -1.77 -5.80
CA ARG A 383 -8.71 -0.43 -6.08
C ARG A 383 -8.41 0.37 -4.81
N ASP A 384 -9.21 0.22 -3.76
CA ASP A 384 -9.07 0.99 -2.53
C ASP A 384 -7.87 0.51 -1.71
N VAL A 385 -7.61 -0.80 -1.68
CA VAL A 385 -6.48 -1.40 -0.97
C VAL A 385 -5.17 -1.35 -1.76
N TRP A 386 -5.24 -1.21 -3.09
CA TRP A 386 -4.07 -0.94 -3.94
C TRP A 386 -3.62 0.52 -3.88
N ASP A 387 -4.52 1.45 -3.57
CA ASP A 387 -4.17 2.86 -3.43
C ASP A 387 -3.32 3.11 -2.18
N THR A 388 -2.69 4.29 -2.10
CA THR A 388 -1.85 4.69 -0.96
C THR A 388 -2.64 4.70 0.36
N ALA A 389 -3.92 5.08 0.31
CA ALA A 389 -4.87 4.95 1.40
C ALA A 389 -6.29 4.74 0.87
N ILE A 390 -7.12 4.04 1.64
CA ILE A 390 -8.54 3.89 1.37
C ILE A 390 -9.20 5.26 1.63
N THR A 391 -9.75 5.86 0.58
CA THR A 391 -10.44 7.18 0.65
C THR A 391 -11.94 7.08 0.32
N ARG A 392 -12.45 5.86 0.16
CA ARG A 392 -13.84 5.57 -0.23
C ARG A 392 -14.91 6.15 0.71
N PHE A 393 -14.58 6.29 1.99
CA PHE A 393 -15.54 6.70 3.02
C PHE A 393 -15.41 8.20 3.30
N VAL A 394 -16.12 9.02 2.52
CA VAL A 394 -16.16 10.51 2.64
C VAL A 394 -14.77 11.15 2.50
N SER A 395 -13.93 10.59 1.60
CA SER A 395 -12.60 11.11 1.29
C SER A 395 -11.69 11.34 2.52
N PHE A 396 -11.93 10.58 3.59
CA PHE A 396 -11.06 10.52 4.76
C PHE A 396 -10.16 9.27 4.67
N PRO A 397 -8.84 9.42 4.81
CA PRO A 397 -7.89 8.38 4.47
C PRO A 397 -7.73 7.36 5.61
N ILE A 398 -7.82 6.08 5.25
CA ILE A 398 -7.48 4.95 6.10
C ILE A 398 -6.29 4.23 5.48
N PHE A 399 -5.14 4.28 6.15
CA PHE A 399 -3.92 3.59 5.73
C PHE A 399 -3.93 2.16 6.26
N THR A 400 -3.52 1.21 5.40
CA THR A 400 -3.44 -0.19 5.79
C THR A 400 -2.13 -0.49 6.50
N ARG A 401 -2.17 -1.32 7.54
CA ARG A 401 -0.98 -1.87 8.22
C ARG A 401 -1.02 -3.39 8.26
N ARG A 402 0.12 -4.05 8.44
CA ARG A 402 0.23 -5.52 8.38
C ARG A 402 0.92 -6.11 9.60
N TYR A 403 0.49 -7.32 9.97
CA TYR A 403 1.20 -8.15 10.93
C TYR A 403 2.34 -8.89 10.23
N ALA A 404 3.36 -9.30 11.00
CA ALA A 404 4.47 -10.11 10.51
C ALA A 404 3.99 -11.39 9.78
N HIS A 405 2.96 -12.05 10.30
CA HIS A 405 2.44 -13.30 9.75
C HIS A 405 1.63 -13.12 8.45
N HIS A 406 1.36 -11.89 8.01
CA HIS A 406 0.82 -11.64 6.68
C HIS A 406 1.85 -11.86 5.57
N GLY A 407 3.14 -12.01 5.92
CA GLY A 407 4.21 -12.38 4.99
C GLY A 407 4.90 -11.19 4.31
N LEU A 408 6.16 -11.40 3.93
CA LEU A 408 7.05 -10.38 3.36
C LEU A 408 6.58 -9.94 1.96
N GLU A 409 6.04 -10.87 1.18
CA GLU A 409 5.45 -10.67 -0.15
C GLU A 409 4.37 -9.58 -0.16
N ASN A 410 3.57 -9.51 0.90
CA ASN A 410 2.53 -8.51 1.06
C ASN A 410 3.10 -7.11 1.35
N PHE A 411 4.19 -7.03 2.13
CA PHE A 411 4.92 -5.77 2.34
C PHE A 411 5.63 -5.31 1.06
N ALA A 412 6.30 -6.23 0.36
CA ALA A 412 6.97 -5.95 -0.90
C ALA A 412 6.00 -5.44 -1.97
N PHE A 413 4.82 -6.04 -2.08
CA PHE A 413 3.80 -5.58 -3.03
C PHE A 413 3.21 -4.22 -2.65
N ASP A 414 2.94 -3.96 -1.36
CA ASP A 414 2.52 -2.64 -0.89
C ASP A 414 3.57 -1.57 -1.26
N LEU A 415 4.86 -1.87 -1.08
CA LEU A 415 5.96 -0.97 -1.45
C LEU A 415 6.04 -0.78 -2.98
N LEU A 416 5.83 -1.82 -3.77
CA LEU A 416 5.78 -1.73 -5.24
C LEU A 416 4.65 -0.80 -5.71
N LEU A 417 3.50 -0.82 -5.01
CA LEU A 417 2.38 0.10 -5.24
C LEU A 417 2.66 1.53 -4.77
N GLY A 418 3.73 1.75 -3.99
CA GLY A 418 4.09 3.04 -3.40
C GLY A 418 3.34 3.36 -2.09
N LYS A 419 2.90 2.32 -1.38
CA LYS A 419 2.26 2.45 -0.05
C LYS A 419 3.33 2.52 1.05
N PRO A 420 3.06 3.19 2.17
CA PRO A 420 3.97 3.16 3.32
C PRO A 420 4.02 1.75 3.96
N CYS A 421 5.17 1.39 4.52
CA CYS A 421 5.38 0.15 5.25
C CYS A 421 4.97 0.32 6.73
N LEU A 422 3.69 0.06 7.03
CA LEU A 422 3.16 0.15 8.39
C LEU A 422 3.04 -1.23 9.02
N VAL A 423 3.80 -1.46 10.09
CA VAL A 423 3.85 -2.75 10.79
C VAL A 423 3.03 -2.66 12.07
N VAL A 424 2.16 -3.62 12.35
CA VAL A 424 1.47 -3.74 13.65
C VAL A 424 2.07 -4.84 14.50
N ALA A 425 2.28 -4.54 15.79
CA ALA A 425 2.71 -5.49 16.80
C ALA A 425 1.93 -5.30 18.11
N HIS A 426 1.85 -6.39 18.87
CA HIS A 426 1.44 -6.36 20.28
C HIS A 426 2.62 -6.75 21.16
N HIS A 427 2.47 -6.63 22.48
CA HIS A 427 3.57 -6.80 23.41
C HIS A 427 4.23 -8.18 23.33
N GLU A 428 3.52 -9.22 22.90
CA GLU A 428 4.01 -10.59 22.74
C GLU A 428 5.10 -10.71 21.67
N PHE A 429 5.11 -9.80 20.69
CA PHE A 429 6.13 -9.76 19.64
C PHE A 429 7.52 -9.38 20.19
N PHE A 430 7.57 -8.85 21.42
CA PHE A 430 8.80 -8.47 22.13
C PHE A 430 9.33 -9.57 23.06
N LYS A 431 8.72 -10.76 23.06
CA LYS A 431 9.28 -11.95 23.70
C LYS A 431 10.68 -12.25 23.17
N ASN A 432 11.45 -13.04 23.92
CA ASN A 432 12.82 -13.42 23.53
C ASN A 432 13.69 -12.19 23.19
N LYS A 433 13.54 -11.09 23.93
CA LYS A 433 14.27 -9.83 23.70
C LYS A 433 13.99 -9.19 22.33
N GLY A 434 12.82 -9.46 21.74
CA GLY A 434 12.41 -8.89 20.45
C GLY A 434 12.99 -9.59 19.23
N GLN A 435 13.45 -10.84 19.33
CA GLN A 435 14.06 -11.56 18.21
C GLN A 435 13.16 -11.57 16.95
N ALA A 436 11.88 -11.92 17.09
CA ALA A 436 10.96 -11.95 15.95
C ALA A 436 10.76 -10.57 15.31
N LEU A 437 10.83 -9.49 16.11
CA LEU A 437 10.82 -8.12 15.58
C LEU A 437 12.08 -7.83 14.78
N LEU A 438 13.25 -8.24 15.26
CA LEU A 438 14.51 -8.01 14.55
C LEU A 438 14.53 -8.76 13.23
N GLU A 439 14.13 -10.03 13.22
CA GLU A 439 14.01 -10.84 12.00
C GLU A 439 13.09 -10.17 10.96
N LEU A 440 11.96 -9.59 11.41
CA LEU A 440 11.07 -8.83 10.53
C LEU A 440 11.73 -7.54 10.02
N VAL A 441 12.33 -6.72 10.89
CA VAL A 441 12.96 -5.45 10.50
C VAL A 441 14.12 -5.69 9.52
N GLU A 442 14.92 -6.72 9.73
CA GLU A 442 15.99 -7.14 8.84
C GLU A 442 15.44 -7.61 7.49
N SER A 443 14.38 -8.42 7.49
CA SER A 443 13.70 -8.86 6.28
C SER A 443 13.14 -7.67 5.47
N LEU A 444 12.47 -6.72 6.12
CA LEU A 444 11.96 -5.51 5.49
C LEU A 444 13.10 -4.64 4.93
N SER A 445 14.20 -4.51 5.66
CA SER A 445 15.37 -3.73 5.23
C SER A 445 16.15 -4.40 4.09
N SER A 446 15.93 -5.69 3.85
CA SER A 446 16.54 -6.43 2.74
C SER A 446 15.81 -6.23 1.40
N LEU A 447 14.57 -5.73 1.44
CA LEU A 447 13.82 -5.41 0.22
C LEU A 447 14.52 -4.31 -0.57
N ARG A 448 14.43 -4.36 -1.91
CA ARG A 448 15.02 -3.35 -2.81
C ARG A 448 14.20 -2.07 -2.84
N CYS A 449 14.18 -1.38 -1.71
CA CYS A 449 13.65 -0.03 -1.54
C CYS A 449 14.34 0.67 -0.36
N ASN A 450 14.40 1.99 -0.42
CA ASN A 450 14.92 2.78 0.69
C ASN A 450 13.80 3.12 1.70
N LEU A 451 13.69 2.33 2.77
CA LEU A 451 12.72 2.59 3.83
C LEU A 451 13.12 3.81 4.68
N GLN A 452 12.22 4.79 4.76
CA GLN A 452 12.37 5.97 5.60
C GLN A 452 11.60 5.79 6.90
N TRP A 453 12.28 5.33 7.96
CA TRP A 453 11.67 5.14 9.27
C TRP A 453 11.41 6.49 9.95
N ARG A 454 10.12 6.83 10.13
CA ARG A 454 9.68 8.12 10.69
C ARG A 454 8.59 7.93 11.75
N SER A 455 8.19 9.02 12.42
CA SER A 455 6.95 8.97 13.22
C SER A 455 5.76 8.64 12.31
N LEU A 456 4.71 8.06 12.89
CA LEU A 456 3.55 7.65 12.10
C LEU A 456 2.96 8.83 11.31
N GLY A 457 2.74 9.96 11.95
CA GLY A 457 2.21 11.17 11.34
C GLY A 457 3.11 11.72 10.24
N GLU A 458 4.44 11.65 10.37
CA GLU A 458 5.35 12.08 9.31
C GLU A 458 5.32 11.13 8.11
N VAL A 459 5.17 9.81 8.33
CA VAL A 459 4.91 8.84 7.25
C VAL A 459 3.62 9.20 6.52
N LEU A 460 2.52 9.45 7.24
CA LEU A 460 1.22 9.75 6.63
C LEU A 460 1.20 11.09 5.87
N ARG A 461 1.92 12.10 6.37
CA ARG A 461 2.05 13.42 5.70
C ARG A 461 2.86 13.36 4.41
N ARG A 462 3.76 12.39 4.27
CA ARG A 462 4.58 12.19 3.06
C ARG A 462 4.06 11.08 2.15
N ALA A 463 3.06 10.32 2.60
CA ALA A 463 2.39 9.31 1.80
C ALA A 463 1.51 9.97 0.72
N CYS A 464 2.19 10.48 -0.30
CA CYS A 464 1.64 11.14 -1.47
C CYS A 464 2.15 10.47 -2.73
N ARG A 465 1.39 10.65 -3.81
CA ARG A 465 1.83 10.29 -5.15
C ARG A 465 2.30 11.54 -5.87
N HIS A 466 3.41 11.43 -6.58
CA HIS A 466 4.04 12.51 -7.33
C HIS A 466 4.37 12.05 -8.75
N ARG A 467 4.29 12.99 -9.69
CA ARG A 467 4.90 12.90 -11.02
C ARG A 467 5.25 14.30 -11.51
N ILE A 468 6.07 14.36 -12.55
CA ILE A 468 6.43 15.62 -13.23
C ILE A 468 5.85 15.53 -14.63
N ASP A 469 5.11 16.56 -15.05
CA ASP A 469 4.60 16.62 -16.42
C ASP A 469 5.67 17.07 -17.42
N ASP A 470 5.38 17.02 -18.71
CA ASP A 470 6.33 17.42 -19.77
C ASP A 470 6.69 18.92 -19.71
N SER A 471 5.94 19.74 -18.97
CA SER A 471 6.23 21.16 -18.74
C SER A 471 7.11 21.42 -17.50
N GLY A 472 7.46 20.36 -16.76
CA GLY A 472 8.25 20.45 -15.53
C GLY A 472 7.43 20.80 -14.28
N ILE A 473 6.10 20.80 -14.34
CA ILE A 473 5.25 21.06 -13.18
C ILE A 473 5.18 19.80 -12.32
N HIS A 474 5.34 19.99 -11.01
CA HIS A 474 5.23 18.92 -10.04
C HIS A 474 3.75 18.69 -9.68
N GLU A 475 3.19 17.55 -10.09
CA GLU A 475 1.84 17.15 -9.70
C GLU A 475 1.90 16.27 -8.45
N TYR A 476 1.10 16.59 -7.43
CA TYR A 476 0.99 15.85 -6.19
C TYR A 476 -0.45 15.40 -5.96
N ARG A 477 -0.65 14.12 -5.67
CA ARG A 477 -1.88 13.60 -5.10
C ARG A 477 -1.69 13.35 -3.61
N MET A 478 -2.43 14.12 -2.82
CA MET A 478 -2.49 14.05 -1.37
C MET A 478 -3.60 13.10 -0.91
N TYR A 479 -3.37 12.44 0.24
CA TYR A 479 -4.31 11.50 0.86
C TYR A 479 -4.76 11.98 2.24
N ALA A 480 -3.82 12.16 3.17
CA ALA A 480 -4.02 12.70 4.52
C ALA A 480 -4.72 14.08 4.52
N GLN A 481 -5.27 14.53 5.66
CA GLN A 481 -5.71 15.93 5.83
C GLN A 481 -4.52 16.89 6.00
N GLU A 482 -3.30 16.36 6.10
CA GLU A 482 -2.06 17.13 6.13
C GLU A 482 -1.07 16.55 5.12
N VAL A 483 -0.39 17.39 4.35
CA VAL A 483 0.67 16.97 3.43
C VAL A 483 1.92 17.78 3.70
N ARG A 484 3.07 17.11 3.68
CA ARG A 484 4.37 17.76 3.68
C ARG A 484 5.00 17.63 2.31
N ILE A 485 5.33 18.77 1.72
CA ILE A 485 6.00 18.90 0.43
C ILE A 485 7.36 19.53 0.68
N GLU A 486 8.41 18.92 0.15
CA GLU A 486 9.78 19.40 0.26
C GLU A 486 10.29 19.66 -1.16
N ASN A 487 10.86 20.84 -1.38
CA ASN A 487 11.53 21.18 -2.62
C ASN A 487 13.03 20.92 -2.46
N GLU A 488 13.47 19.76 -2.92
CA GLU A 488 14.88 19.36 -2.88
C GLU A 488 15.72 20.02 -3.97
N SER A 489 15.09 20.69 -4.95
CA SER A 489 15.78 21.46 -5.98
C SER A 489 16.41 22.72 -5.37
N PRO A 490 17.54 23.21 -5.91
CA PRO A 490 18.04 24.54 -5.58
C PRO A 490 17.11 25.67 -6.09
N ASP A 491 16.28 25.38 -7.10
CA ASP A 491 15.42 26.37 -7.76
C ASP A 491 14.00 26.34 -7.19
N MET A 492 13.30 27.46 -7.32
CA MET A 492 11.87 27.53 -7.02
C MET A 492 11.09 26.61 -7.96
N ALA A 493 10.17 25.82 -7.40
CA ALA A 493 9.29 24.95 -8.17
C ALA A 493 7.81 25.20 -7.82
N ILE A 494 6.94 25.00 -8.80
CA ILE A 494 5.49 25.09 -8.64
C ILE A 494 4.93 23.69 -8.42
N TYR A 495 4.17 23.53 -7.34
CA TYR A 495 3.52 22.30 -6.95
C TYR A 495 2.02 22.41 -7.15
N HIS A 496 1.47 21.59 -8.06
CA HIS A 496 0.04 21.42 -8.26
C HIS A 496 -0.44 20.26 -7.41
N VAL A 497 -1.19 20.56 -6.36
CA VAL A 497 -1.66 19.56 -5.41
C VAL A 497 -3.13 19.31 -5.63
N ARG A 498 -3.50 18.03 -5.69
CA ARG A 498 -4.88 17.56 -5.72
C ARG A 498 -5.15 16.59 -4.59
N LYS A 499 -6.32 16.69 -3.97
CA LYS A 499 -6.82 15.76 -2.95
C LYS A 499 -8.21 15.30 -3.36
N ARG A 500 -8.49 14.00 -3.35
CA ARG A 500 -9.85 13.49 -3.55
C ARG A 500 -10.76 14.05 -2.46
N GLU A 501 -11.91 14.57 -2.86
CA GLU A 501 -12.87 15.15 -1.93
C GLU A 501 -14.30 15.04 -2.48
N ASP A 502 -15.06 14.13 -1.89
CA ASP A 502 -16.47 13.92 -2.24
C ASP A 502 -17.38 14.98 -1.58
N GLU A 503 -16.95 15.61 -0.48
CA GLU A 503 -17.72 16.63 0.25
C GLU A 503 -16.94 17.93 0.47
N PRO A 504 -16.66 18.74 -0.59
CA PRO A 504 -15.90 19.99 -0.46
C PRO A 504 -16.55 21.00 0.49
N SER A 505 -17.87 20.91 0.68
CA SER A 505 -18.64 21.78 1.59
C SER A 505 -18.19 21.68 3.06
N LEU A 506 -17.58 20.56 3.45
CA LEU A 506 -17.05 20.33 4.79
C LEU A 506 -15.72 21.06 5.03
N ILE A 507 -15.01 21.51 4.00
CA ILE A 507 -13.73 22.19 4.17
C ILE A 507 -14.00 23.64 4.52
N LYS A 508 -13.33 24.09 5.58
CA LYS A 508 -13.38 25.46 6.06
C LYS A 508 -12.27 26.28 5.41
N VAL A 509 -11.05 25.75 5.45
CA VAL A 509 -9.85 26.43 4.95
C VAL A 509 -8.77 25.41 4.59
N VAL A 510 -7.94 25.74 3.60
CA VAL A 510 -6.68 25.05 3.29
C VAL A 510 -5.55 25.98 3.71
N GLU A 511 -4.74 25.56 4.68
CA GLU A 511 -3.71 26.38 5.31
C GLU A 511 -2.31 25.91 4.90
N ALA A 512 -1.41 26.85 4.64
CA ALA A 512 0.01 26.64 4.40
C ALA A 512 0.82 27.45 5.42
N GLY A 513 1.15 26.85 6.55
CA GLY A 513 1.77 27.58 7.67
C GLY A 513 0.79 28.59 8.27
N GLN A 514 1.02 29.88 8.04
CA GLN A 514 0.13 30.97 8.46
C GLN A 514 -0.76 31.51 7.32
N ASP A 515 -0.53 31.06 6.09
CA ASP A 515 -1.27 31.51 4.92
C ASP A 515 -2.52 30.65 4.70
N GLU A 516 -3.60 31.27 4.25
CA GLU A 516 -4.77 30.58 3.68
C GLU A 516 -4.58 30.49 2.15
N LEU A 517 -4.75 29.28 1.59
CA LEU A 517 -4.61 29.01 0.17
C LEU A 517 -5.96 29.06 -0.54
N GLU A 518 -5.99 29.70 -1.71
CA GLU A 518 -7.10 29.56 -2.63
C GLU A 518 -7.13 28.15 -3.23
N TRP A 519 -8.33 27.57 -3.31
CA TRP A 519 -8.53 26.23 -3.84
C TRP A 519 -9.84 26.17 -4.62
N LYS A 520 -9.92 25.22 -5.55
CA LYS A 520 -11.12 24.95 -6.36
C LYS A 520 -11.54 23.49 -6.24
N ALA A 521 -12.85 23.24 -6.27
CA ALA A 521 -13.38 21.89 -6.39
C ALA A 521 -13.65 21.57 -7.87
N SER A 522 -13.10 20.47 -8.37
CA SER A 522 -13.27 20.01 -9.75
C SER A 522 -13.18 18.50 -9.83
N GLY A 523 -14.13 17.85 -10.51
CA GLY A 523 -14.05 16.41 -10.83
C GLY A 523 -13.90 15.47 -9.63
N GLY A 524 -14.45 15.82 -8.46
CA GLY A 524 -14.29 15.03 -7.22
C GLY A 524 -12.94 15.24 -6.51
N TYR A 525 -12.22 16.30 -6.89
CA TYR A 525 -10.97 16.72 -6.25
C TYR A 525 -11.06 18.16 -5.77
N ILE A 526 -10.23 18.47 -4.79
CA ILE A 526 -9.80 19.83 -4.50
C ILE A 526 -8.40 20.02 -5.05
N GLU A 527 -8.22 21.14 -5.74
CA GLU A 527 -6.99 21.51 -6.42
C GLU A 527 -6.53 22.88 -5.96
N PHE A 528 -5.22 23.01 -5.75
CA PHE A 528 -4.55 24.27 -5.49
C PHE A 528 -3.10 24.21 -6.01
N ALA A 529 -2.46 25.37 -6.14
CA ALA A 529 -1.06 25.47 -6.53
C ALA A 529 -0.28 26.29 -5.51
N LYS A 530 0.98 25.93 -5.27
CA LYS A 530 1.88 26.71 -4.41
C LYS A 530 3.31 26.64 -4.96
N SER A 531 3.95 27.80 -5.04
CA SER A 531 5.38 27.89 -5.30
C SER A 531 6.15 27.68 -4.00
N ILE A 532 7.15 26.81 -4.03
CA ILE A 532 8.01 26.51 -2.87
C ILE A 532 9.45 26.86 -3.27
N PRO A 533 10.16 27.72 -2.51
CA PRO A 533 11.56 28.02 -2.76
C PRO A 533 12.45 26.77 -2.69
N GLY A 534 13.61 26.82 -3.35
CA GLY A 534 14.55 25.71 -3.33
C GLY A 534 15.10 25.42 -1.93
N GLY A 535 15.20 24.15 -1.57
CA GLY A 535 15.64 23.67 -0.26
C GLY A 535 14.62 23.85 0.88
N GLU A 536 13.43 24.41 0.60
CA GLU A 536 12.40 24.63 1.61
C GLU A 536 11.34 23.52 1.62
N GLY A 537 10.62 23.41 2.74
CA GLY A 537 9.51 22.49 2.88
C GLY A 537 8.29 23.18 3.49
N LEU A 538 7.11 22.74 3.08
CA LEU A 538 5.84 23.29 3.49
C LEU A 538 4.92 22.19 4.03
N LEU A 539 4.26 22.49 5.15
CA LEU A 539 3.15 21.69 5.67
C LEU A 539 1.84 22.36 5.29
N ILE A 540 1.00 21.63 4.57
CA ILE A 540 -0.31 22.08 4.14
C ILE A 540 -1.37 21.28 4.91
N ARG A 541 -2.40 21.97 5.42
CA ARG A 541 -3.45 21.38 6.26
C ARG A 541 -4.84 21.71 5.70
N PHE A 542 -5.68 20.69 5.62
CA PHE A 542 -7.10 20.80 5.35
C PHE A 542 -7.87 20.88 6.67
N VAL A 543 -8.42 22.05 6.97
CA VAL A 543 -9.23 22.25 8.18
C VAL A 543 -10.70 22.12 7.80
N CYS A 544 -11.37 21.13 8.39
CA CYS A 544 -12.79 20.90 8.18
C CYS A 544 -13.64 21.70 9.18
N LYS A 545 -14.87 22.02 8.77
CA LYS A 545 -15.92 22.54 9.63
C LYS A 545 -16.18 21.53 10.73
N THR A 546 -16.06 21.98 11.96
CA THR A 546 -16.37 21.17 13.13
C THR A 546 -17.87 20.96 13.20
N ALA A 547 -18.33 19.71 13.30
CA ALA A 547 -19.76 19.42 13.53
C ALA A 547 -20.26 20.11 14.82
N ILE A 548 -21.58 20.30 14.91
CA ILE A 548 -22.30 20.94 16.03
C ILE A 548 -21.70 20.54 17.39
N GLU A 549 -21.53 21.53 18.28
CA GLU A 549 -21.09 21.33 19.67
C GLU A 549 -22.04 20.39 20.42
N ASN A 550 -21.75 19.10 20.38
CA ASN A 550 -22.35 18.14 21.29
C ASN A 550 -21.56 18.18 22.61
N ASN A 551 -22.28 18.26 23.72
CA ASN A 551 -21.68 18.08 25.04
C ASN A 551 -20.87 16.77 25.06
N LEU A 552 -19.66 16.81 25.63
CA LEU A 552 -18.88 15.61 25.89
C LEU A 552 -19.76 14.59 26.63
N PRO A 553 -19.64 13.29 26.32
CA PRO A 553 -20.56 12.30 26.84
C PRO A 553 -20.45 12.24 28.36
N LYS A 554 -21.57 12.49 29.07
CA LYS A 554 -21.65 12.33 30.52
C LYS A 554 -21.65 10.84 30.85
N GLN A 555 -20.49 10.31 31.24
CA GLN A 555 -20.33 8.89 31.58
C GLN A 555 -20.83 8.62 32.99
N SER A 556 -21.76 7.65 33.16
CA SER A 556 -22.24 7.23 34.48
C SER A 556 -21.13 6.60 35.33
N ILE A 557 -21.23 6.69 36.65
CA ILE A 557 -20.26 6.06 37.57
C ILE A 557 -20.16 4.55 37.31
N LYS A 558 -21.29 3.89 37.07
CA LYS A 558 -21.35 2.47 36.73
C LYS A 558 -20.54 2.15 35.46
N TYR A 559 -20.66 2.99 34.42
CA TYR A 559 -19.88 2.84 33.20
C TYR A 559 -18.38 3.03 33.45
N GLN A 560 -17.99 4.07 34.20
CA GLN A 560 -16.58 4.33 34.52
C GLN A 560 -15.93 3.17 35.29
N LEU A 561 -16.65 2.59 36.26
CA LEU A 561 -16.20 1.41 37.01
C LEU A 561 -16.07 0.18 36.10
N TYR A 562 -17.02 -0.04 35.20
CA TYR A 562 -16.96 -1.12 34.22
C TYR A 562 -15.74 -1.00 33.30
N VAL A 563 -15.48 0.18 32.73
CA VAL A 563 -14.31 0.43 31.89
C VAL A 563 -13.02 0.20 32.70
N ALA A 564 -12.94 0.75 33.91
CA ALA A 564 -11.78 0.56 34.79
C ALA A 564 -11.49 -0.91 35.07
N ALA A 565 -12.52 -1.69 35.44
CA ALA A 565 -12.37 -3.12 35.68
C ALA A 565 -11.87 -3.86 34.44
N ARG A 566 -12.44 -3.58 33.26
CA ARG A 566 -12.03 -4.20 31.99
C ARG A 566 -10.57 -3.88 31.63
N ARG A 567 -10.13 -2.63 31.83
CA ARG A 567 -8.75 -2.21 31.55
C ARG A 567 -7.75 -2.85 32.51
N VAL A 568 -8.06 -2.90 33.81
CA VAL A 568 -7.21 -3.57 34.81
C VAL A 568 -7.09 -5.07 34.50
N LEU A 569 -8.19 -5.74 34.13
CA LEU A 569 -8.16 -7.16 33.75
C LEU A 569 -7.33 -7.41 32.48
N SER A 570 -7.40 -6.51 31.49
CA SER A 570 -6.59 -6.61 30.27
C SER A 570 -5.10 -6.46 30.59
N GLU A 571 -4.73 -5.47 31.41
CA GLU A 571 -3.33 -5.31 31.86
C GLU A 571 -2.82 -6.51 32.65
N LEU A 572 -3.64 -7.08 33.53
CA LEU A 572 -3.26 -8.26 34.32
C LEU A 572 -3.04 -9.49 33.43
N ARG A 573 -3.86 -9.65 32.38
CA ARG A 573 -3.68 -10.71 31.37
C ARG A 573 -2.32 -10.55 30.67
N ASP A 574 -2.02 -9.33 30.25
CA ASP A 574 -0.81 -9.02 29.48
C ASP A 574 0.48 -9.16 30.33
N GLU A 575 0.45 -8.75 31.60
CA GLU A 575 1.55 -8.97 32.55
C GLU A 575 1.69 -10.45 32.95
N ARG A 576 0.59 -11.19 33.12
CA ARG A 576 0.65 -12.64 33.42
C ARG A 576 1.36 -13.43 32.32
N MET A 577 1.13 -13.08 31.05
CA MET A 577 1.82 -13.73 29.93
C MET A 577 3.34 -13.57 30.03
N PHE A 578 3.84 -12.42 30.48
CA PHE A 578 5.26 -12.22 30.76
C PHE A 578 5.77 -13.11 31.90
N PHE A 579 5.07 -13.15 33.03
CA PHE A 579 5.48 -13.98 34.18
C PHE A 579 5.44 -15.48 33.87
N ALA A 580 4.44 -15.95 33.13
CA ALA A 580 4.35 -17.34 32.70
C ALA A 580 5.54 -17.73 31.80
N ASP A 581 5.95 -16.86 30.88
CA ASP A 581 7.12 -17.11 30.03
C ASP A 581 8.43 -17.08 30.83
N GLN A 582 8.58 -16.20 31.82
CA GLN A 582 9.74 -16.21 32.71
C GLN A 582 9.83 -17.51 33.52
N LEU A 583 8.71 -17.96 34.09
CA LEU A 583 8.65 -19.24 34.81
C LEU A 583 9.02 -20.43 33.91
N LYS A 584 8.50 -20.47 32.67
CA LYS A 584 8.87 -21.53 31.71
C LYS A 584 10.38 -21.59 31.44
N ARG A 585 11.04 -20.42 31.31
CA ARG A 585 12.49 -20.34 31.13
C ARG A 585 13.26 -20.74 32.39
N MET A 586 12.81 -20.31 33.57
CA MET A 586 13.45 -20.67 34.84
C MET A 586 13.34 -22.18 35.15
N VAL A 587 12.27 -22.83 34.72
CA VAL A 587 12.02 -24.27 34.94
C VAL A 587 12.66 -25.14 33.84
N GLY A 588 13.34 -24.56 32.85
CA GLY A 588 14.10 -25.32 31.85
C GLY A 588 13.26 -26.18 30.90
N ILE A 589 11.97 -25.88 30.73
CA ILE A 589 11.10 -26.59 29.78
C ILE A 589 11.26 -25.95 28.40
N GLU A 590 12.45 -26.03 27.82
CA GLU A 590 12.61 -25.94 26.37
C GLU A 590 12.39 -27.34 25.81
N ARG A 591 11.18 -27.62 25.32
CA ARG A 591 11.00 -28.74 24.39
C ARG A 591 11.83 -28.41 23.15
N ARG A 592 13.00 -29.05 23.02
CA ARG A 592 13.66 -29.25 21.73
C ARG A 592 12.69 -30.04 20.85
N SER A 593 12.14 -29.40 19.83
CA SER A 593 11.51 -30.10 18.70
C SER A 593 12.48 -30.03 17.53
N CYS A 594 12.92 -31.22 17.09
CA CYS A 594 13.58 -31.46 15.81
C CYS A 594 12.73 -30.98 14.63
#